data_AF-A0A3Q7U084-F1
#
_entry.id   AF-A0A3Q7U084-F1
#
_cell.length_a   1.000
_cell.length_b   1.000
_cell.length_c   1.000
_cell.angle_alpha   90.00
_cell.angle_beta   90.00
_cell.angle_gamma   90.00
#
_symmetry.space_group_name_H-M   'P 1'
#
loop_
_entity.id
_entity.type
_entity.pdbx_description
1 polymer ?
#
loop_
_entity_poly.entity_id
_entity_poly.type
_entity_poly.pdbx_seq_one_letter_code
_entity_poly.pdbx_strand_id
1 'polypeptide(L)'
;MRALVRASGYGSSSWLSPLLPLGTDRVSHLPAGTGSLAAAVETASGRQALVVGKPSPYMFECITEHFSVDPARTLMVGDRLETDILFGHRCGMTTLLTLTGVSRLEEAQAYLASGQHDLVPHYYVESIADLMEGLED
;
A
#
# COMPACT_ATOMS: atom_id res chain seq x y z
N MET A 1 -1.52 -17.02 14.28
CA MET A 1 -0.31 -16.17 14.29
C MET A 1 0.04 -15.91 12.83
N ARG A 2 -0.33 -14.75 12.27
CA ARG A 2 -0.01 -14.39 10.87
C ARG A 2 1.40 -13.79 10.86
N ALA A 3 2.32 -14.40 10.11
CA ALA A 3 3.66 -13.87 9.90
C ALA A 3 3.68 -13.16 8.53
N LEU A 4 4.36 -12.02 8.47
CA LEU A 4 4.63 -11.33 7.20
C LEU A 4 5.67 -12.16 6.43
N VAL A 5 5.37 -12.54 5.19
CA VAL A 5 6.27 -13.37 4.38
C VAL A 5 6.91 -12.51 3.28
N ARG A 6 8.24 -12.49 3.24
CA ARG A 6 8.99 -11.96 2.09
C ARG A 6 8.86 -12.95 0.93
N ALA A 7 8.53 -12.47 -0.27
CA ALA A 7 8.29 -13.35 -1.41
C ALA A 7 9.58 -13.92 -2.07
N SER A 8 10.79 -13.59 -1.60
CA SER A 8 12.05 -14.14 -2.15
C SER A 8 13.20 -14.16 -1.13
N GLY A 9 14.11 -15.11 -1.27
CA GLY A 9 15.21 -15.41 -0.34
C GLY A 9 16.62 -15.04 -0.85
N TYR A 10 17.58 -15.09 0.10
CA TYR A 10 19.02 -14.80 0.04
C TYR A 10 19.46 -13.33 0.18
N GLY A 11 20.35 -13.11 1.16
CA GLY A 11 20.86 -11.80 1.54
C GLY A 11 22.32 -11.57 1.20
N SER A 12 22.76 -10.32 1.33
CA SER A 12 24.13 -9.97 1.68
C SER A 12 24.19 -8.54 2.23
N SER A 13 25.03 -8.38 3.23
CA SER A 13 25.34 -7.19 4.02
C SER A 13 26.35 -6.25 3.35
N SER A 14 26.26 -4.94 3.59
CA SER A 14 27.45 -4.08 3.73
C SER A 14 27.17 -2.81 4.58
N TRP A 15 28.12 -2.48 5.45
CA TRP A 15 28.05 -1.46 6.49
C TRP A 15 28.65 -0.09 6.06
N LEU A 16 28.01 0.99 6.53
CA LEU A 16 28.48 2.33 6.98
C LEU A 16 29.70 3.04 6.34
N SER A 17 29.52 4.33 5.99
CA SER A 17 30.18 5.54 6.59
C SER A 17 29.81 6.84 5.79
N PRO A 18 30.16 8.09 6.20
CA PRO A 18 29.34 8.97 7.06
C PRO A 18 29.01 10.37 6.47
N LEU A 19 28.04 11.03 7.11
CA LEU A 19 27.69 12.47 7.18
C LEU A 19 28.45 13.52 6.33
N LEU A 20 27.69 14.32 5.56
CA LEU A 20 27.90 15.77 5.45
C LEU A 20 26.53 16.49 5.42
N PRO A 21 26.27 17.50 6.29
CA PRO A 21 25.01 18.24 6.31
C PRO A 21 25.11 19.47 5.41
N LEU A 22 24.48 19.43 4.24
CA LEU A 22 24.19 20.64 3.47
C LEU A 22 22.69 20.87 3.50
N GLY A 23 22.30 21.85 4.33
CA GLY A 23 20.96 22.40 4.39
C GLY A 23 20.50 22.83 3.00
N THR A 24 19.43 22.19 2.54
CA THR A 24 18.48 22.83 1.65
C THR A 24 17.14 22.66 2.32
N ASP A 25 16.54 23.77 2.73
CA ASP A 25 15.11 23.83 3.04
C ASP A 25 14.36 23.60 1.72
N ARG A 26 14.41 22.36 1.22
CA ARG A 26 13.43 21.86 0.28
C ARG A 26 12.20 21.62 1.11
N VAL A 27 11.34 22.64 1.20
CA VAL A 27 9.92 22.38 1.33
C VAL A 27 9.60 21.44 0.16
N SER A 28 9.49 20.15 0.44
CA SER A 28 8.97 19.20 -0.51
C SER A 28 7.55 19.67 -0.80
N HIS A 29 7.37 20.41 -1.89
CA HIS A 29 6.07 20.87 -2.36
C HIS A 29 5.27 19.64 -2.78
N LEU A 30 4.70 18.93 -1.81
CA LEU A 30 3.72 17.89 -2.05
C LEU A 30 2.43 18.64 -2.40
N PRO A 31 1.96 18.58 -3.66
CA PRO A 31 0.71 19.22 -4.02
C PRO A 31 -0.42 18.64 -3.17
N ALA A 32 -1.39 19.48 -2.81
CA ALA A 32 -2.56 19.04 -2.06
C ALA A 32 -3.26 17.92 -2.85
N GLY A 33 -3.30 16.72 -2.27
CA GLY A 33 -3.99 15.59 -2.87
C GLY A 33 -5.51 15.78 -2.83
N THR A 34 -6.23 14.93 -3.57
CA THR A 34 -7.71 14.96 -3.61
C THR A 34 -8.34 14.91 -2.21
N GLY A 35 -7.74 14.19 -1.26
CA GLY A 35 -8.22 14.13 0.12
C GLY A 35 -8.20 15.48 0.84
N SER A 36 -7.18 16.33 0.60
CA SER A 36 -7.11 17.67 1.20
C SER A 36 -8.20 18.60 0.68
N LEU A 37 -8.49 18.53 -0.62
CA LEU A 37 -9.58 19.30 -1.24
C LEU A 37 -10.96 18.79 -0.80
N ALA A 38 -11.13 17.47 -0.73
CA ALA A 38 -12.35 16.86 -0.21
C ALA A 38 -12.64 17.33 1.22
N ALA A 39 -11.66 17.28 2.11
CA ALA A 39 -11.81 17.73 3.49
C ALA A 39 -12.25 19.21 3.60
N ALA A 40 -11.73 20.09 2.72
CA ALA A 40 -12.15 21.49 2.67
C ALA A 40 -13.63 21.63 2.26
N VAL A 41 -14.07 20.88 1.24
CA VAL A 41 -15.46 20.88 0.78
C VAL A 41 -16.39 20.27 1.82
N GLU A 42 -16.00 19.19 2.48
CA GLU A 42 -16.78 18.55 3.55
C GLU A 42 -16.97 19.51 4.72
N THR A 43 -15.90 20.19 5.14
CA THR A 43 -15.93 21.19 6.22
C THR A 43 -16.84 22.37 5.87
N ALA A 44 -16.73 22.89 4.64
CA ALA A 44 -17.53 24.03 4.20
C ALA A 44 -19.01 23.69 4.00
N SER A 45 -19.31 22.48 3.54
CA SER A 45 -20.69 22.04 3.24
C SER A 45 -21.39 21.36 4.42
N GLY A 46 -20.65 20.92 5.44
CA GLY A 46 -21.16 20.11 6.55
C GLY A 46 -21.60 18.70 6.12
N ARG A 47 -21.19 18.24 4.93
CA ARG A 47 -21.56 16.95 4.35
C ARG A 47 -20.32 16.06 4.21
N GLN A 48 -20.50 14.76 4.36
CA GLN A 48 -19.45 13.78 4.11
C GLN A 48 -19.42 13.39 2.64
N ALA A 49 -18.23 13.31 2.05
CA ALA A 49 -18.00 12.88 0.68
C ALA A 49 -18.06 11.36 0.59
N LEU A 50 -18.66 10.86 -0.48
CA LEU A 50 -18.59 9.43 -0.81
C LEU A 50 -17.24 9.15 -1.47
N VAL A 51 -16.40 8.36 -0.80
CA VAL A 51 -15.09 7.95 -1.34
C VAL A 51 -15.30 6.82 -2.35
N VAL A 52 -15.04 7.13 -3.63
CA VAL A 52 -15.12 6.18 -4.75
C VAL A 52 -13.79 5.42 -4.93
N GLY A 53 -12.68 6.07 -4.58
CA GLY A 53 -11.33 5.50 -4.68
C GLY A 53 -11.00 4.50 -3.58
N LYS A 54 -9.82 3.87 -3.66
CA LYS A 54 -9.26 3.09 -2.55
C LYS A 54 -9.22 3.94 -1.28
N PRO A 55 -9.59 3.41 -0.10
CA PRO A 55 -9.85 2.00 0.23
C PRO A 55 -11.31 1.54 0.04
N SER A 56 -12.15 2.26 -0.71
CA SER A 56 -13.53 1.87 -0.99
C SER A 56 -13.59 0.65 -1.91
N PRO A 57 -14.43 -0.37 -1.62
CA PRO A 57 -14.60 -1.53 -2.50
C PRO A 57 -15.35 -1.19 -3.80
N TYR A 58 -15.99 -0.01 -3.88
CA TYR A 58 -16.75 0.42 -5.05
C TYR A 58 -15.96 0.33 -6.35
N MET A 59 -14.65 0.65 -6.31
CA MET A 59 -13.78 0.50 -7.48
C MET A 59 -13.70 -0.96 -7.96
N PHE A 60 -13.68 -1.93 -7.04
CA PHE A 60 -13.66 -3.36 -7.38
C PHE A 60 -15.00 -3.83 -7.93
N GLU A 61 -16.13 -3.31 -7.41
CA GLU A 61 -17.47 -3.59 -7.94
C GLU A 61 -17.57 -3.15 -9.41
N CYS A 62 -17.07 -1.97 -9.76
CA CYS A 62 -17.02 -1.53 -11.15
C CYS A 62 -16.14 -2.44 -12.04
N ILE A 63 -15.06 -3.00 -11.50
CA ILE A 63 -14.19 -3.94 -12.22
C ILE A 63 -14.94 -5.26 -12.48
N THR A 64 -15.62 -5.81 -11.47
CA THR A 64 -16.31 -7.10 -11.59
C THR A 64 -17.57 -7.03 -12.46
N GLU A 65 -18.17 -5.86 -12.62
CA GLU A 65 -19.24 -5.61 -13.60
C GLU A 65 -18.78 -5.80 -15.06
N HIS A 66 -17.50 -5.50 -15.35
CA HIS A 66 -16.97 -5.55 -16.71
C HIS A 66 -16.09 -6.78 -16.96
N PHE A 67 -15.51 -7.35 -15.91
CA PHE A 67 -14.56 -8.45 -15.99
C PHE A 67 -14.92 -9.55 -14.98
N SER A 68 -14.90 -10.81 -15.42
CA SER A 68 -15.06 -11.94 -14.51
C SER A 68 -13.78 -12.19 -13.70
N VAL A 69 -13.67 -11.48 -12.58
CA VAL A 69 -12.52 -11.55 -11.66
C VAL A 69 -12.95 -12.25 -10.37
N ASP A 70 -12.23 -13.31 -10.02
CA ASP A 70 -12.38 -13.98 -8.73
C ASP A 70 -11.41 -13.35 -7.72
N PRO A 71 -11.91 -12.65 -6.68
CA PRO A 71 -11.03 -12.00 -5.69
C PRO A 71 -10.11 -13.00 -4.98
N ALA A 72 -10.55 -14.25 -4.77
CA ALA A 72 -9.72 -15.27 -4.11
C ALA A 72 -8.51 -15.68 -4.95
N ARG A 73 -8.54 -15.43 -6.27
CA ARG A 73 -7.42 -15.66 -7.21
C ARG A 73 -6.79 -14.37 -7.73
N THR A 74 -7.10 -13.23 -7.10
CA THR A 74 -6.59 -11.92 -7.51
C THR A 74 -5.60 -11.41 -6.48
N LEU A 75 -4.48 -10.88 -6.97
CA LEU A 75 -3.44 -10.26 -6.16
C LEU A 75 -3.54 -8.74 -6.25
N MET A 76 -3.80 -8.08 -5.12
CA MET A 76 -3.73 -6.63 -5.00
C MET A 76 -2.28 -6.23 -4.70
N VAL A 77 -1.64 -5.55 -5.65
CA VAL A 77 -0.28 -5.01 -5.53
C VAL A 77 -0.34 -3.50 -5.29
N GLY A 78 0.37 -3.00 -4.28
CA GLY A 78 0.43 -1.56 -4.02
C GLY A 78 1.52 -1.18 -3.03
N ASP A 79 1.72 0.12 -2.85
CA ASP A 79 2.81 0.69 -2.06
C ASP A 79 2.33 1.38 -0.79
N ARG A 80 1.01 1.49 -0.58
CA ARG A 80 0.43 2.17 0.58
C ARG A 80 -0.52 1.26 1.36
N LEU A 81 -0.27 1.15 2.67
CA LEU A 81 -1.02 0.27 3.59
C LEU A 81 -2.49 0.70 3.73
N GLU A 82 -2.73 2.00 3.93
CA GLU A 82 -4.06 2.54 4.23
C GLU A 82 -4.99 2.59 3.01
N THR A 83 -4.44 2.50 1.80
CA THR A 83 -5.22 2.51 0.57
C THR A 83 -5.22 1.15 -0.10
N ASP A 84 -4.06 0.61 -0.46
CA ASP A 84 -3.97 -0.53 -1.36
C ASP A 84 -4.18 -1.84 -0.62
N ILE A 85 -3.50 -1.99 0.52
CA ILE A 85 -3.59 -3.20 1.33
C ILE A 85 -4.97 -3.27 1.98
N LEU A 86 -5.45 -2.16 2.53
CA LEU A 86 -6.81 -2.07 3.07
C LEU A 86 -7.88 -2.35 2.00
N PHE A 87 -7.71 -1.82 0.78
CA PHE A 87 -8.60 -2.14 -0.34
C PHE A 87 -8.59 -3.63 -0.68
N GLY A 88 -7.39 -4.22 -0.78
CA GLY A 88 -7.24 -5.64 -1.07
C GLY A 88 -7.95 -6.54 -0.06
N HIS A 89 -7.76 -6.27 1.24
CA HIS A 89 -8.47 -7.00 2.31
C HIS A 89 -9.99 -6.84 2.22
N ARG A 90 -10.47 -5.61 2.01
CA ARG A 90 -11.92 -5.33 1.87
C ARG A 90 -12.56 -6.05 0.69
N CYS A 91 -11.80 -6.26 -0.38
CA CYS A 91 -12.26 -6.98 -1.57
C CYS A 91 -12.02 -8.50 -1.49
N GLY A 92 -11.44 -9.02 -0.41
CA GLY A 92 -11.13 -10.44 -0.26
C GLY A 92 -9.97 -10.94 -1.13
N MET A 93 -9.09 -10.03 -1.56
CA MET A 93 -7.91 -10.33 -2.37
C MET A 93 -6.69 -10.68 -1.52
N THR A 94 -5.76 -11.44 -2.10
CA THR A 94 -4.41 -11.54 -1.53
C THR A 94 -3.70 -10.21 -1.74
N THR A 95 -2.90 -9.76 -0.77
CA THR A 95 -2.26 -8.43 -0.80
C THR A 95 -0.74 -8.52 -0.78
N LEU A 96 -0.10 -7.75 -1.65
CA LEU A 96 1.35 -7.67 -1.77
C LEU A 96 1.79 -6.21 -1.73
N LEU A 97 2.61 -5.88 -0.73
CA LEU A 97 3.22 -4.57 -0.56
C LEU A 97 4.53 -4.47 -1.35
N THR A 98 4.68 -3.46 -2.19
CA THR A 98 5.97 -3.08 -2.78
C THR A 98 6.62 -1.97 -1.96
N LEU A 99 7.90 -2.10 -1.64
CA LEU A 99 8.65 -1.14 -0.82
C LEU A 99 9.28 0.01 -1.63
N THR A 100 8.92 0.14 -2.92
CA THR A 100 9.38 1.22 -3.82
C THR A 100 8.68 2.56 -3.63
N GLY A 101 7.56 2.59 -2.90
CA GLY A 101 6.70 3.77 -2.80
C GLY A 101 6.64 4.38 -1.41
N VAL A 102 5.41 4.58 -0.89
CA VAL A 102 5.19 5.39 0.31
C VAL A 102 5.42 4.64 1.61
N SER A 103 4.73 3.52 1.82
CA SER A 103 4.73 2.84 3.11
C SER A 103 6.00 2.03 3.30
N ARG A 104 6.52 2.03 4.53
CA ARG A 104 7.68 1.23 4.90
C ARG A 104 7.31 -0.09 5.57
N LEU A 105 8.27 -1.02 5.57
CA LEU A 105 8.11 -2.32 6.22
C LEU A 105 7.85 -2.18 7.73
N GLU A 106 8.49 -1.20 8.37
CA GLU A 106 8.32 -0.93 9.80
C GLU A 106 6.89 -0.52 10.15
N GLU A 107 6.21 0.21 9.26
CA GLU A 107 4.80 0.60 9.44
C GLU A 107 3.89 -0.64 9.41
N ALA A 108 4.12 -1.55 8.46
CA ALA A 108 3.40 -2.82 8.40
C ALA A 108 3.62 -3.68 9.66
N GLN A 109 4.85 -3.71 10.18
CA GLN A 109 5.19 -4.40 11.42
C GLN A 109 4.52 -3.76 12.64
N ALA A 110 4.42 -2.42 12.68
CA ALA A 110 3.73 -1.71 13.74
C ALA A 110 2.21 -1.99 13.72
N TYR A 111 1.58 -2.07 12.54
CA TYR A 111 0.18 -2.48 12.43
C TYR A 111 -0.03 -3.94 12.87
N LEU A 112 0.91 -4.83 12.55
CA LEU A 112 0.86 -6.21 13.01
C LEU A 112 0.97 -6.32 14.54
N ALA A 113 1.89 -5.57 15.14
CA ALA A 113 2.08 -5.54 16.59
C ALA A 113 0.88 -4.93 17.34
N SER A 114 0.19 -3.97 16.72
CA SER A 114 -1.01 -3.33 17.29
C SER A 114 -2.32 -4.06 16.98
N GLY A 115 -2.27 -5.20 16.25
CA GLY A 115 -3.46 -6.00 15.93
C GLY A 115 -4.35 -5.43 14.82
N GLN A 116 -3.86 -4.44 14.06
CA GLN A 116 -4.58 -3.84 12.93
C GLN A 116 -4.39 -4.68 11.66
N HIS A 117 -4.92 -5.90 11.67
CA HIS A 117 -4.67 -6.90 10.63
C HIS A 117 -5.08 -6.48 9.21
N ASP A 118 -6.08 -5.61 9.06
CA ASP A 118 -6.55 -5.09 7.76
C ASP A 118 -5.55 -4.12 7.10
N LEU A 119 -4.53 -3.68 7.83
CA LEU A 119 -3.43 -2.85 7.34
C LEU A 119 -2.12 -3.63 7.20
N VAL A 120 -2.14 -4.95 7.44
CA VAL A 120 -0.96 -5.81 7.31
C VAL A 120 -1.05 -6.55 5.97
N PRO A 121 -0.07 -6.41 5.06
CA PRO A 121 -0.12 -7.12 3.80
C PRO A 121 0.15 -8.61 4.00
N HIS A 122 -0.35 -9.46 3.10
CA HIS A 122 -0.05 -10.90 3.13
C HIS A 122 1.42 -11.17 2.76
N TYR A 123 1.92 -10.44 1.76
CA TYR A 123 3.30 -10.53 1.27
C TYR A 123 3.94 -9.16 1.09
N TYR A 124 5.26 -9.13 0.98
CA TYR A 124 5.98 -7.93 0.55
C TYR A 124 7.18 -8.27 -0.35
N VAL A 125 7.55 -7.30 -1.18
CA VAL A 125 8.71 -7.34 -2.10
C VAL A 125 9.46 -6.00 -2.06
N GLU A 126 10.74 -6.00 -2.43
CA GLU A 126 11.50 -4.75 -2.56
C GLU A 126 10.96 -3.96 -3.75
N SER A 127 10.70 -4.66 -4.85
CA SER A 127 10.18 -4.13 -6.10
C SER A 127 9.26 -5.13 -6.79
N ILE A 128 8.37 -4.62 -7.65
CA ILE A 128 7.54 -5.46 -8.54
C ILE A 128 8.42 -6.33 -9.46
N ALA A 129 9.65 -5.92 -9.74
CA ALA A 129 10.61 -6.73 -10.50
C ALA A 129 10.84 -8.12 -9.86
N ASP A 130 10.84 -8.20 -8.53
CA ASP A 130 11.04 -9.47 -7.79
C ASP A 130 9.88 -10.45 -8.00
N LEU A 131 8.72 -9.96 -8.46
CA LEU A 131 7.57 -10.80 -8.78
C LEU A 131 7.78 -11.56 -10.10
N MET A 132 8.54 -10.99 -11.04
CA MET A 132 8.77 -11.60 -12.35
C MET A 132 9.58 -12.90 -12.23
N GLU A 133 10.55 -12.95 -11.33
CA GLU A 133 11.37 -14.14 -11.09
C GLU A 133 10.54 -15.37 -10.69
N GLY A 134 9.36 -15.17 -10.08
CA GLY A 134 8.44 -16.24 -9.68
C GLY A 134 7.35 -16.58 -10.71
N LEU A 135 7.28 -15.86 -11.83
CA LEU A 135 6.27 -16.07 -12.89
C LEU A 135 6.85 -16.75 -14.14
N GLU A 136 8.17 -16.86 -14.26
CA GLU A 136 8.87 -17.39 -15.44
C GLU A 136 9.04 -18.93 -15.45
N ASP A 137 8.22 -19.68 -14.72
CA ASP A 137 8.15 -21.15 -14.76
C ASP A 137 7.15 -21.70 -15.81
#